data_AF-A0A5C6BAQ2-F1
#
_entry.id   AF-A0A5C6BAQ2-F1
#
_cell.length_a   1.000
_cell.length_b   1.000
_cell.length_c   1.000
_cell.angle_alpha   90.00
_cell.angle_beta   90.00
_cell.angle_gamma   90.00
#
_symmetry.space_group_name_H-M   'P 1'
#
loop_
_entity.id
_entity.type
_entity.pdbx_description
1 polymer ?
#
loop_
_entity_poly.entity_id
_entity_poly.type
_entity_poly.pdbx_seq_one_letter_code
_entity_poly.pdbx_strand_id
1 'polypeptide(L)'
;MLHCTIRLNSRNPCQCTTLANHGLQRRPRVDVFEVEIRPRGSAEPCRSPIEACPQHSVMTIRNDQVLDIFRELPGHRGCSEGELDVAESQLGVELPMRYREMMQLDAGRLCGAGIVAPIRRLQELRQDAIALLIEDGHSYRPDADDVVFAWEDIYAFYFFKADGNNDPPVMMFNYDDSEHDWAPVIAYDTLTTYFTDALRRYLDLN
;
A
#
# COMPACT_ATOMS: atom_id res chain seq x y z
N MET A 1 11.87 32.63 43.54
CA MET A 1 12.49 31.79 42.49
C MET A 1 12.30 30.35 42.89
N LEU A 2 11.32 29.69 42.29
CA LEU A 2 10.94 28.31 42.56
C LEU A 2 11.08 27.55 41.24
N HIS A 3 12.04 26.64 41.16
CA HIS A 3 12.02 25.60 40.12
C HIS A 3 12.28 24.25 40.79
N CYS A 4 11.17 23.52 40.90
CA CYS A 4 11.05 22.17 41.43
C CYS A 4 11.58 21.16 40.40
N THR A 5 12.30 20.15 40.88
CA THR A 5 12.82 19.02 40.11
C THR A 5 11.90 17.82 40.30
N ILE A 6 11.39 17.20 39.23
CA ILE A 6 10.83 15.85 39.28
C ILE A 6 11.27 15.06 38.03
N ARG A 7 12.01 13.97 38.26
CA ARG A 7 12.16 12.83 37.35
C ARG A 7 10.99 11.88 37.56
N LEU A 8 10.43 11.30 36.50
CA LEU A 8 9.68 10.04 36.59
C LEU A 8 10.04 9.11 35.42
N ASN A 9 10.43 7.89 35.82
CA ASN A 9 10.68 6.70 35.02
C ASN A 9 9.44 5.79 35.14
N SER A 10 8.95 5.19 34.05
CA SER A 10 8.09 3.97 34.07
C SER A 10 7.97 3.48 32.62
N ARG A 11 8.62 2.40 32.15
CA ARG A 11 8.36 0.96 32.35
C ARG A 11 6.88 0.55 32.18
N ASN A 12 6.59 -0.08 31.04
CA ASN A 12 5.52 -1.08 30.83
C ASN A 12 5.82 -2.34 31.69
N PRO A 13 4.81 -3.15 32.07
CA PRO A 13 4.35 -4.23 31.18
C PRO A 13 2.85 -4.58 31.22
N CYS A 14 2.42 -5.21 30.14
CA CYS A 14 1.14 -5.88 29.93
C CYS A 14 0.88 -7.02 30.93
N GLN A 15 -0.39 -7.24 31.28
CA GLN A 15 -0.88 -8.49 31.87
C GLN A 15 -2.18 -8.92 31.19
N CYS A 16 -2.19 -10.18 30.71
CA CYS A 16 -3.38 -10.95 30.36
C CYS A 16 -3.91 -11.68 31.60
N THR A 17 -5.23 -11.76 31.79
CA THR A 17 -5.93 -12.90 32.43
C THR A 17 -7.45 -12.89 32.17
N THR A 18 -7.89 -13.89 31.42
CA THR A 18 -9.00 -14.88 31.60
C THR A 18 -10.35 -14.58 32.31
N LEU A 19 -11.40 -15.13 31.65
CA LEU A 19 -12.61 -15.86 32.13
C LEU A 19 -13.93 -15.13 32.50
N ALA A 20 -14.94 -15.42 31.65
CA ALA A 20 -16.33 -15.83 31.92
C ALA A 20 -17.17 -15.12 33.01
N ASN A 21 -18.29 -14.49 32.60
CA ASN A 21 -19.64 -15.03 32.80
C ASN A 21 -20.77 -14.03 32.43
N HIS A 22 -21.83 -14.62 31.88
CA HIS A 22 -23.25 -14.23 31.81
C HIS A 22 -23.69 -12.82 32.24
N GLY A 23 -24.30 -12.12 31.29
CA GLY A 23 -25.19 -10.98 31.54
C GLY A 23 -26.08 -10.69 30.35
N LEU A 24 -27.27 -11.28 30.32
CA LEU A 24 -28.35 -10.94 29.39
C LEU A 24 -28.75 -9.47 29.57
N GLN A 25 -28.22 -8.58 28.74
CA GLN A 25 -28.71 -7.20 28.65
C GLN A 25 -29.85 -7.12 27.65
N ARG A 26 -31.01 -6.76 28.18
CA ARG A 26 -32.28 -6.56 27.47
C ARG A 26 -32.12 -5.41 26.46
N ARG A 27 -32.50 -5.66 25.20
CA ARG A 27 -32.62 -4.61 24.17
C ARG A 27 -33.75 -3.64 24.58
N PRO A 28 -33.55 -2.31 24.45
CA PRO A 28 -34.65 -1.35 24.55
C PRO A 28 -35.67 -1.60 23.43
N ARG A 29 -36.96 -1.64 23.79
CA ARG A 29 -38.07 -1.61 22.83
C ARG A 29 -38.06 -0.25 22.14
N VAL A 30 -38.04 -0.24 20.81
CA VAL A 30 -38.33 0.93 20.00
C VAL A 30 -39.83 0.92 19.76
N ASP A 31 -40.52 1.96 20.24
CA ASP A 31 -41.93 2.17 19.95
C ASP A 31 -42.11 2.49 18.47
N VAL A 32 -42.97 1.70 17.82
CA VAL A 32 -43.40 1.89 16.45
C VAL A 32 -44.34 3.09 16.43
N PHE A 33 -43.88 4.22 15.89
CA PHE A 33 -44.76 5.34 15.56
C PHE A 33 -45.45 5.03 14.22
N GLU A 34 -46.73 4.69 14.29
CA GLU A 34 -47.62 4.73 13.12
C GLU A 34 -47.75 6.19 12.66
N VAL A 35 -47.14 6.50 11.51
CA VAL A 35 -47.35 7.77 10.82
C VAL A 35 -48.57 7.61 9.92
N GLU A 36 -49.63 8.33 10.27
CA GLU A 36 -50.86 8.48 9.51
C GLU A 36 -50.58 9.19 8.17
N ILE A 37 -50.51 8.42 7.08
CA ILE A 37 -50.30 8.95 5.73
C ILE A 37 -51.65 9.49 5.21
N ARG A 38 -51.81 10.82 5.25
CA ARG A 38 -52.91 11.49 4.53
C ARG A 38 -52.64 11.45 3.01
N PRO A 39 -53.62 11.06 2.18
CA PRO A 39 -53.46 11.12 0.74
C PRO A 39 -53.47 12.57 0.27
N ARG A 40 -52.33 13.08 -0.22
CA ARG A 40 -52.27 14.32 -1.00
C ARG A 40 -52.76 14.01 -2.43
N GLY A 41 -53.60 14.91 -2.92
CA GLY A 41 -54.31 14.79 -4.19
C GLY A 41 -53.42 14.63 -5.42
N SER A 42 -54.07 14.16 -6.48
CA SER A 42 -53.56 13.98 -7.84
C SER A 42 -52.84 15.23 -8.36
N ALA A 43 -51.52 15.15 -8.50
CA ALA A 43 -50.74 16.07 -9.31
C ALA A 43 -50.66 15.52 -10.75
N GLU A 44 -51.00 16.37 -11.71
CA GLU A 44 -50.96 16.08 -13.15
C GLU A 44 -49.54 15.76 -13.63
N PRO A 45 -49.37 14.92 -14.66
CA PRO A 45 -48.06 14.55 -15.18
C PRO A 45 -47.49 15.68 -16.05
N CYS A 46 -46.64 16.53 -15.47
CA CYS A 46 -45.76 17.40 -16.24
C CYS A 46 -44.72 16.54 -16.98
N ARG A 47 -44.98 16.24 -18.26
CA ARG A 47 -43.96 15.74 -19.19
C ARG A 47 -43.02 16.89 -19.57
N SER A 48 -42.00 17.12 -18.76
CA SER A 48 -40.80 17.82 -19.22
C SER A 48 -39.99 16.86 -20.11
N PRO A 49 -39.42 17.32 -21.23
CA PRO A 49 -38.42 16.55 -21.95
C PRO A 49 -37.26 16.28 -20.99
N ILE A 50 -36.91 15.01 -20.79
CA ILE A 50 -35.66 14.63 -20.18
C ILE A 50 -34.59 15.07 -21.18
N GLU A 51 -34.03 16.25 -20.99
CA GLU A 51 -32.74 16.58 -21.59
C GLU A 51 -31.77 15.52 -21.09
N ALA A 52 -31.32 14.68 -22.02
CA ALA A 52 -30.34 13.65 -21.76
C ALA A 52 -29.13 14.33 -21.11
N CYS A 53 -28.84 13.97 -19.86
CA CYS A 53 -27.57 14.32 -19.23
C CYS A 53 -26.46 13.98 -20.23
N PRO A 54 -25.52 14.90 -20.49
CA PRO A 54 -24.35 14.59 -21.30
C PRO A 54 -23.74 13.34 -20.68
N GLN A 55 -23.60 12.29 -21.48
CA GLN A 55 -22.84 11.12 -21.08
C GLN A 55 -21.46 11.67 -20.71
N HIS A 56 -21.14 11.67 -19.41
CA HIS A 56 -19.79 11.96 -18.95
C HIS A 56 -18.90 10.99 -19.73
N SER A 57 -18.11 11.51 -20.69
CA SER A 57 -17.07 10.71 -21.30
C SER A 57 -16.18 10.31 -20.14
N VAL A 58 -16.15 9.02 -19.82
CA VAL A 58 -15.17 8.46 -18.91
C VAL A 58 -13.82 8.79 -19.55
N MET A 59 -13.16 9.84 -19.06
CA MET A 59 -11.82 10.17 -19.53
C MET A 59 -10.91 9.08 -18.99
N THR A 60 -10.52 8.15 -19.85
CA THR A 60 -9.53 7.14 -19.51
C THR A 60 -8.20 7.84 -19.24
N ILE A 61 -7.79 7.88 -17.98
CA ILE A 61 -6.52 8.49 -17.55
C ILE A 61 -5.37 7.60 -18.04
N ARG A 62 -4.49 8.18 -18.86
CA ARG A 62 -3.31 7.50 -19.38
C ARG A 62 -2.27 7.28 -18.28
N ASN A 63 -1.39 6.30 -18.49
CA ASN A 63 -0.32 5.94 -17.55
C ASN A 63 0.60 7.12 -17.18
N ASP A 64 1.00 7.93 -18.18
CA ASP A 64 1.82 9.12 -17.96
C ASP A 64 1.11 10.16 -17.08
N GLN A 65 -0.21 10.30 -17.24
CA GLN A 65 -1.01 11.23 -16.45
C GLN A 65 -1.13 10.82 -14.98
N VAL A 66 -1.10 9.52 -14.66
CA VAL A 66 -1.17 9.06 -13.26
C VAL A 66 0.02 9.56 -12.45
N LEU A 67 1.23 9.47 -13.02
CA LEU A 67 2.45 9.92 -12.37
C LEU A 67 2.49 11.45 -12.22
N ASP A 68 1.98 12.18 -13.22
CA ASP A 68 1.88 13.63 -13.16
C ASP A 68 0.88 14.07 -12.09
N ILE A 69 -0.30 13.45 -12.02
CA ILE A 69 -1.27 13.68 -10.95
C ILE A 69 -0.61 13.44 -9.59
N PHE A 70 0.14 12.35 -9.44
CA PHE A 70 0.83 12.04 -8.19
C PHE A 70 1.83 13.12 -7.79
N ARG A 71 2.63 13.65 -8.73
CA ARG A 71 3.60 14.74 -8.50
C ARG A 71 2.95 16.06 -8.13
N GLU A 72 1.69 16.27 -8.51
CA GLU A 72 0.95 17.49 -8.19
C GLU A 72 0.27 17.43 -6.81
N LEU A 73 0.29 16.28 -6.14
CA LEU A 73 -0.32 16.14 -4.82
C LEU A 73 0.45 16.94 -3.77
N PRO A 74 -0.25 17.71 -2.90
CA PRO A 74 0.43 18.45 -1.85
C PRO A 74 0.97 17.52 -0.75
N GLY A 75 1.98 18.00 -0.02
CA GLY A 75 2.43 17.38 1.23
C GLY A 75 3.41 16.22 1.07
N HIS A 76 4.16 16.18 -0.02
CA HIS A 76 5.22 15.20 -0.28
C HIS A 76 6.22 15.06 0.88
N ARG A 77 6.51 13.81 1.24
CA ARG A 77 7.52 13.44 2.25
C ARG A 77 8.39 12.31 1.71
N GLY A 78 9.31 12.65 0.83
CA GLY A 78 10.28 11.69 0.31
C GLY A 78 11.55 11.55 1.13
N CYS A 79 12.34 10.55 0.76
CA CYS A 79 13.68 10.32 1.28
C CYS A 79 14.66 11.38 0.73
N SER A 80 15.60 11.78 1.57
CA SER A 80 16.78 12.54 1.14
C SER A 80 17.78 11.65 0.41
N GLU A 81 18.67 12.25 -0.40
CA GLU A 81 19.80 11.53 -1.04
C GLU A 81 20.59 10.72 -0.02
N GLY A 82 20.96 11.32 1.12
CA GLY A 82 21.73 10.62 2.15
C GLY A 82 21.02 9.43 2.79
N GLU A 83 19.69 9.41 2.83
CA GLU A 83 18.93 8.24 3.28
C GLU A 83 18.98 7.10 2.25
N LEU A 84 18.93 7.42 0.96
CA LEU A 84 19.09 6.45 -0.12
C LEU A 84 20.51 5.87 -0.13
N ASP A 85 21.52 6.73 -0.03
CA ASP A 85 22.93 6.32 -0.05
C ASP A 85 23.28 5.40 1.13
N VAL A 86 22.70 5.66 2.31
CA VAL A 86 22.84 4.78 3.48
C VAL A 86 22.19 3.41 3.22
N ALA A 87 21.00 3.38 2.62
CA ALA A 87 20.32 2.13 2.30
C ALA A 87 21.07 1.32 1.24
N GLU A 88 21.56 1.97 0.18
CA GLU A 88 22.43 1.38 -0.85
C GLU A 88 23.70 0.78 -0.24
N SER A 89 24.37 1.54 0.64
CA SER A 89 25.56 1.05 1.32
C SER A 89 25.27 -0.16 2.23
N GLN A 90 24.07 -0.25 2.82
CA GLN A 90 23.67 -1.40 3.65
C GLN A 90 23.33 -2.63 2.81
N LEU A 91 22.72 -2.41 1.65
CA LEU A 91 22.37 -3.45 0.70
C LEU A 91 23.58 -3.94 -0.11
N GLY A 92 24.59 -3.08 -0.31
CA GLY A 92 25.72 -3.34 -1.20
C GLY A 92 25.36 -3.23 -2.68
N VAL A 93 24.37 -2.39 -3.03
CA VAL A 93 23.84 -2.21 -4.40
C VAL A 93 23.60 -0.73 -4.69
N GLU A 94 23.46 -0.37 -5.96
CA GLU A 94 22.95 0.93 -6.40
C GLU A 94 21.47 0.79 -6.80
N LEU A 95 20.58 1.57 -6.19
CA LEU A 95 19.16 1.51 -6.48
C LEU A 95 18.87 2.11 -7.86
N PRO A 96 17.99 1.49 -8.66
CA PRO A 96 17.57 2.03 -9.94
C PRO A 96 17.09 3.48 -9.81
N MET A 97 17.49 4.34 -10.75
CA MET A 97 17.12 5.75 -10.76
C MET A 97 15.61 5.94 -10.62
N ARG A 98 14.78 5.11 -11.27
CA ARG A 98 13.33 5.21 -11.18
C ARG A 98 12.80 4.92 -9.78
N TYR A 99 13.40 3.97 -9.07
CA TYR A 99 13.07 3.69 -7.68
C TYR A 99 13.46 4.87 -6.78
N ARG A 100 14.67 5.42 -6.96
CA ARG A 100 15.16 6.60 -6.23
C ARG A 100 14.20 7.78 -6.38
N GLU A 101 13.83 8.12 -7.62
CA GLU A 101 12.92 9.22 -7.92
C GLU A 101 11.59 9.11 -7.15
N MET A 102 10.98 7.92 -7.12
CA MET A 102 9.71 7.71 -6.45
C MET A 102 9.83 7.82 -4.93
N MET A 103 10.92 7.27 -4.36
CA MET A 103 11.20 7.38 -2.93
C MET A 103 11.50 8.82 -2.52
N GLN A 104 12.21 9.59 -3.35
CA GLN A 104 12.48 11.01 -3.12
C GLN A 104 11.25 11.90 -3.29
N LEU A 105 10.31 11.48 -4.12
CA LEU A 105 9.07 12.21 -4.31
C LEU A 105 8.17 12.08 -3.07
N ASP A 106 7.79 10.86 -2.67
CA ASP A 106 6.87 10.68 -1.54
C ASP A 106 6.92 9.29 -0.89
N ALA A 107 8.11 8.87 -0.44
CA ALA A 107 8.28 7.64 0.33
C ALA A 107 7.25 7.47 1.45
N GLY A 108 6.91 8.54 2.17
CA GLY A 108 5.92 8.49 3.26
C GLY A 108 4.55 8.00 2.79
N ARG A 109 4.06 8.53 1.66
CA ARG A 109 2.78 8.10 1.08
C ARG A 109 2.86 6.72 0.45
N LEU A 110 3.93 6.43 -0.30
CA LEU A 110 4.12 5.11 -0.92
C LEU A 110 4.18 3.99 0.14
N CYS A 111 4.88 4.24 1.25
CA CYS A 111 4.92 3.31 2.39
C CYS A 111 3.57 3.22 3.10
N GLY A 112 2.91 4.36 3.35
CA GLY A 112 1.62 4.40 4.03
C GLY A 112 0.51 3.69 3.25
N ALA A 113 0.62 3.65 1.92
CA ALA A 113 -0.29 2.94 1.03
C ALA A 113 0.07 1.45 0.83
N GLY A 114 1.19 0.98 1.39
CA GLY A 114 1.69 -0.38 1.18
C GLY A 114 2.20 -0.64 -0.24
N ILE A 115 2.46 0.41 -1.04
CA ILE A 115 3.02 0.28 -2.40
C ILE A 115 4.50 -0.10 -2.32
N VAL A 116 5.22 0.41 -1.34
CA VAL A 116 6.62 0.03 -1.11
C VAL A 116 6.85 -0.14 0.38
N ALA A 117 7.87 -0.91 0.72
CA ALA A 117 8.36 -0.99 2.07
C ALA A 117 9.23 0.24 2.43
N PRO A 118 9.34 0.57 3.73
CA PRO A 118 10.27 1.60 4.18
C PRO A 118 11.71 1.27 3.81
N ILE A 119 12.45 2.24 3.25
CA ILE A 119 13.79 2.00 2.70
C ILE A 119 14.79 1.40 3.70
N ARG A 120 14.69 1.80 4.97
CA ARG A 120 15.51 1.27 6.08
C ARG A 120 15.30 -0.22 6.37
N ARG A 121 14.25 -0.83 5.80
CA ARG A 121 13.90 -2.24 6.00
C ARG A 121 14.27 -3.12 4.81
N LEU A 122 14.77 -2.59 3.70
CA LEU A 122 15.02 -3.38 2.50
C LEU A 122 15.97 -4.57 2.76
N GLN A 123 17.00 -4.37 3.60
CA GLN A 123 17.90 -5.44 4.00
C GLN A 123 17.19 -6.52 4.84
N GLU A 124 16.36 -6.10 5.81
CA GLU A 124 15.54 -7.02 6.61
C GLU A 124 14.58 -7.81 5.72
N LEU A 125 13.91 -7.15 4.77
CA LEU A 125 12.96 -7.82 3.88
C LEU A 125 13.61 -8.86 2.98
N ARG A 126 14.82 -8.60 2.50
CA ARG A 126 15.58 -9.60 1.75
C ARG A 126 15.89 -10.82 2.63
N GLN A 127 16.25 -10.60 3.89
CA GLN A 127 16.50 -11.69 4.84
C GLN A 127 15.21 -12.46 5.16
N ASP A 128 14.11 -11.77 5.38
CA ASP A 128 12.79 -12.35 5.62
C ASP A 128 12.36 -13.22 4.42
N ALA A 129 12.51 -12.71 3.19
CA ALA A 129 12.23 -13.48 1.97
C ALA A 129 13.09 -14.74 1.86
N ILE A 130 14.40 -14.64 2.14
CA ILE A 130 15.30 -15.81 2.13
C ILE A 130 14.90 -16.81 3.20
N ALA A 131 14.62 -16.37 4.42
CA ALA A 131 14.21 -17.23 5.53
C ALA A 131 12.92 -17.99 5.18
N LEU A 132 11.92 -17.27 4.67
CA LEU A 132 10.64 -17.83 4.22
C LEU A 132 10.85 -18.93 3.16
N LEU A 133 11.65 -18.64 2.13
CA LEU A 133 11.95 -19.60 1.07
C LEU A 133 12.74 -20.84 1.56
N ILE A 134 13.52 -20.71 2.63
CA ILE A 134 14.22 -21.84 3.28
C ILE A 134 13.25 -22.69 4.09
N GLU A 135 12.41 -22.05 4.91
CA GLU A 135 11.44 -22.72 5.78
C GLU A 135 10.47 -23.59 4.98
N ASP A 136 10.02 -23.09 3.82
CA ASP A 136 9.08 -23.80 2.94
C ASP A 136 9.76 -24.73 1.93
N GLY A 137 11.09 -24.84 1.96
CA GLY A 137 11.84 -25.82 1.15
C GLY A 137 11.94 -25.48 -0.34
N HIS A 138 11.70 -24.24 -0.73
CA HIS A 138 11.88 -23.80 -2.11
C HIS A 138 13.36 -23.82 -2.51
N SER A 139 13.65 -23.95 -3.80
CA SER A 139 15.02 -23.94 -4.34
C SER A 139 15.48 -22.53 -4.74
N TYR A 140 14.57 -21.68 -5.21
CA TYR A 140 14.85 -20.31 -5.61
C TYR A 140 15.35 -19.46 -4.43
N ARG A 141 16.37 -18.63 -4.65
CA ARG A 141 16.83 -17.63 -3.68
C ARG A 141 17.10 -16.32 -4.41
N PRO A 142 16.68 -15.17 -3.87
CA PRO A 142 17.09 -13.87 -4.39
C PRO A 142 18.60 -13.75 -4.41
N ASP A 143 19.13 -13.23 -5.52
CA ASP A 143 20.56 -12.96 -5.69
C ASP A 143 21.02 -11.84 -4.72
N ALA A 144 22.33 -11.57 -4.73
CA ALA A 144 22.91 -10.50 -3.92
C ALA A 144 22.45 -9.10 -4.35
N ASP A 145 22.15 -8.94 -5.64
CA ASP A 145 21.69 -7.71 -6.28
C ASP A 145 20.16 -7.62 -6.39
N ASP A 146 19.43 -8.62 -5.93
CA ASP A 146 17.96 -8.55 -5.86
C ASP A 146 17.51 -7.76 -4.64
N VAL A 147 16.70 -6.74 -4.89
CA VAL A 147 16.15 -5.85 -3.86
C VAL A 147 14.66 -6.14 -3.67
N VAL A 148 14.32 -6.79 -2.56
CA VAL A 148 12.92 -6.99 -2.14
C VAL A 148 12.39 -5.68 -1.59
N PHE A 149 11.41 -5.09 -2.27
CA PHE A 149 10.94 -3.73 -1.99
C PHE A 149 9.47 -3.63 -1.63
N ALA A 150 8.67 -4.66 -1.85
CA ALA A 150 7.27 -4.70 -1.44
C ALA A 150 6.81 -6.13 -1.14
N TRP A 151 5.77 -6.25 -0.33
CA TRP A 151 5.10 -7.50 -0.01
C TRP A 151 3.63 -7.40 -0.43
N GLU A 152 3.10 -8.49 -0.97
CA GLU A 152 1.68 -8.67 -1.20
C GLU A 152 1.21 -9.79 -0.28
N ASP A 153 0.48 -9.38 0.76
CA ASP A 153 0.07 -10.24 1.86
C ASP A 153 1.24 -11.04 2.47
N ILE A 154 1.01 -12.31 2.80
CA ILE A 154 2.03 -13.20 3.40
C ILE A 154 2.59 -14.20 2.39
N TYR A 155 2.10 -14.20 1.14
CA TYR A 155 2.37 -15.23 0.12
C TYR A 155 2.97 -14.67 -1.18
N ALA A 156 3.27 -13.38 -1.25
CA ALA A 156 4.03 -12.87 -2.37
C ALA A 156 4.93 -11.70 -1.95
N PHE A 157 6.04 -11.57 -2.65
CA PHE A 157 6.88 -10.39 -2.54
C PHE A 157 7.38 -9.96 -3.91
N TYR A 158 7.56 -8.64 -4.04
CA TYR A 158 8.08 -8.01 -5.23
C TYR A 158 9.53 -7.62 -5.04
N PHE A 159 10.30 -7.83 -6.09
CA PHE A 159 11.71 -7.46 -6.13
C PHE A 159 12.12 -7.03 -7.53
N PHE A 160 13.25 -6.35 -7.61
CA PHE A 160 13.91 -6.04 -8.88
C PHE A 160 15.41 -6.28 -8.73
N LYS A 161 16.10 -6.44 -9.86
CA LYS A 161 17.55 -6.58 -9.89
C LYS A 161 18.21 -5.20 -9.98
N ALA A 162 19.15 -4.93 -9.10
CA ALA A 162 19.96 -3.70 -9.08
C ALA A 162 21.21 -3.87 -9.95
N ASP A 163 21.01 -4.08 -11.26
CA ASP A 163 22.06 -4.42 -12.24
C ASP A 163 22.55 -3.21 -13.07
N GLY A 164 22.20 -2.00 -12.66
CA GLY A 164 22.48 -0.76 -13.38
C GLY A 164 21.41 -0.37 -14.41
N ASN A 165 20.37 -1.18 -14.60
CA ASN A 165 19.17 -0.71 -15.29
C ASN A 165 18.44 0.33 -14.43
N ASN A 166 18.13 1.49 -15.03
CA ASN A 166 17.45 2.57 -14.34
C ASN A 166 15.96 2.31 -14.10
N ASP A 167 15.34 1.43 -14.90
CA ASP A 167 13.92 1.08 -14.83
C ASP A 167 13.75 -0.43 -15.08
N PRO A 168 14.27 -1.28 -14.19
CA PRO A 168 14.26 -2.73 -14.35
C PRO A 168 12.83 -3.30 -14.29
N PRO A 169 12.62 -4.50 -14.84
CA PRO A 169 11.40 -5.25 -14.61
C PRO A 169 11.20 -5.54 -13.12
N VAL A 170 9.94 -5.63 -12.72
CA VAL A 170 9.56 -6.06 -11.37
C VAL A 170 9.20 -7.54 -11.43
N MET A 171 9.94 -8.32 -10.66
CA MET A 171 9.71 -9.72 -10.45
C MET A 171 8.79 -9.92 -9.25
N MET A 172 8.01 -10.99 -9.28
CA MET A 172 7.20 -11.45 -8.15
C MET A 172 7.50 -12.91 -7.90
N PHE A 173 7.73 -13.24 -6.63
CA PHE A 173 7.61 -14.61 -6.16
C PHE A 173 6.23 -14.77 -5.53
N ASN A 174 5.48 -15.81 -5.89
CA ASN A 174 4.16 -16.11 -5.34
C ASN A 174 4.04 -17.60 -4.99
N TYR A 175 3.59 -17.91 -3.76
CA TYR A 175 3.44 -19.29 -3.26
C TYR A 175 2.33 -20.08 -3.94
N ASP A 176 1.29 -19.40 -4.43
CA ASP A 176 0.14 -20.05 -5.06
C ASP A 176 0.41 -20.41 -6.54
N ASP A 177 1.54 -19.97 -7.09
CA ASP A 177 1.90 -20.19 -8.48
C ASP A 177 2.68 -21.49 -8.67
N SER A 178 1.95 -22.61 -8.52
CA SER A 178 2.48 -23.94 -8.80
C SER A 178 2.76 -24.19 -10.30
N GLU A 179 2.26 -23.34 -11.21
CA GLU A 179 2.47 -23.47 -12.65
C GLU A 179 3.91 -23.13 -13.05
N HIS A 180 4.56 -22.26 -12.28
CA HIS A 180 5.92 -21.79 -12.55
C HIS A 180 6.99 -22.50 -11.71
N ASP A 181 6.69 -23.68 -11.14
CA ASP A 181 7.63 -24.45 -10.30
C ASP A 181 8.22 -23.59 -9.16
N TRP A 182 7.41 -22.68 -8.61
CA TRP A 182 7.83 -21.71 -7.60
C TRP A 182 9.03 -20.86 -8.02
N ALA A 183 9.20 -20.62 -9.32
CA ALA A 183 10.14 -19.64 -9.84
C ALA A 183 9.49 -18.25 -9.85
N PRO A 184 10.28 -17.17 -9.67
CA PRO A 184 9.76 -15.83 -9.84
C PRO A 184 9.31 -15.57 -11.27
N VAL A 185 8.24 -14.81 -11.41
CA VAL A 185 7.69 -14.38 -12.69
C VAL A 185 7.85 -12.86 -12.85
N ILE A 186 7.91 -12.38 -14.09
CA ILE A 186 7.85 -10.93 -14.36
C ILE A 186 6.41 -10.48 -14.10
N ALA A 187 6.21 -9.68 -13.06
CA ALA A 187 4.90 -9.10 -12.74
C ALA A 187 4.67 -7.79 -13.51
N TYR A 188 5.73 -7.00 -13.72
CA TYR A 188 5.66 -5.76 -14.50
C TYR A 188 6.93 -5.60 -15.33
N ASP A 189 6.78 -5.11 -16.56
CA ASP A 189 7.91 -4.90 -17.49
C ASP A 189 8.92 -3.86 -16.96
N THR A 190 8.48 -2.92 -16.12
CA THR A 190 9.30 -1.84 -15.55
C THR A 190 8.80 -1.42 -14.17
N LEU A 191 9.66 -0.77 -13.37
CA LEU A 191 9.25 -0.06 -12.15
C LEU A 191 8.26 1.05 -12.47
N THR A 192 8.41 1.74 -13.59
CA THR A 192 7.44 2.77 -14.02
C THR A 192 6.03 2.20 -14.16
N THR A 193 5.87 1.04 -14.81
CA THR A 193 4.56 0.39 -14.93
C THR A 193 4.02 -0.03 -13.56
N TYR A 194 4.87 -0.62 -12.71
CA TYR A 194 4.51 -0.99 -11.34
C TYR A 194 3.94 0.20 -10.54
N PHE A 195 4.69 1.31 -10.48
CA PHE A 195 4.26 2.50 -9.74
C PHE A 195 3.01 3.12 -10.34
N THR A 196 2.90 3.15 -11.67
CA THR A 196 1.72 3.68 -12.34
C THR A 196 0.46 2.91 -11.93
N ASP A 197 0.50 1.58 -12.00
CA ASP A 197 -0.67 0.76 -11.68
C ASP A 197 -1.00 0.76 -10.18
N ALA A 198 0.03 0.78 -9.33
CA ALA A 198 -0.16 0.89 -7.89
C ALA A 198 -0.78 2.25 -7.51
N LEU A 199 -0.31 3.34 -8.11
CA LEU A 199 -0.84 4.68 -7.88
C LEU A 199 -2.23 4.87 -8.47
N ARG A 200 -2.52 4.28 -9.63
CA ARG A 200 -3.86 4.26 -10.22
C ARG A 200 -4.87 3.68 -9.24
N ARG A 201 -4.54 2.52 -8.63
CA ARG A 201 -5.34 1.87 -7.59
C ARG A 201 -5.47 2.74 -6.34
N TYR A 202 -4.36 3.31 -5.86
CA TYR A 202 -4.35 4.16 -4.68
C TYR A 202 -5.20 5.44 -4.83
N LEU A 203 -5.21 6.02 -6.03
CA LEU A 203 -5.94 7.26 -6.35
C LEU A 203 -7.38 7.01 -6.84
N ASP A 204 -7.83 5.76 -6.93
CA ASP A 204 -9.14 5.35 -7.46
C ASP A 204 -9.41 5.89 -8.89
N LEU A 205 -8.38 5.84 -9.75
CA LEU A 205 -8.44 6.31 -11.13
C LEU A 205 -8.79 5.16 -12.08
N ASN A 206 -10.07 4.76 -12.11
CA ASN A 206 -10.58 3.73 -13.03
C ASN A 206 -10.88 4.27 -14.44
#